data_AF-A0A9N7RI39-F1
#
_entry.id   AF-A0A9N7RI39-F1
#
_cell.length_a   1.000
_cell.length_b   1.000
_cell.length_c   1.000
_cell.angle_alpha   90.00
_cell.angle_beta   90.00
_cell.angle_gamma   90.00
#
_symmetry.space_group_name_H-M   'P 1'
#
loop_
_entity.id
_entity.type
_entity.pdbx_description
1 polymer ?
#
loop_
_entity_poly.entity_id
_entity_poly.type
_entity_poly.pdbx_seq_one_letter_code
_entity_poly.pdbx_strand_id
1 'polypeptide(L)'
;MGQGDYLADAWEKEETAYIIERYVKLKATIDNWETKKKKREKHKLEREQAELDKRRAKSIQSYSDKITRIEVIARGAREQADEDRKHEESKVKEKANKIRLTGKTPATCFCF
;
A
#
# COMPACT_ATOMS: atom_id res chain seq x y z
N MET A 1 56.08 40.96 40.61
CA MET A 1 56.03 40.15 39.37
C MET A 1 56.91 40.81 38.34
N GLY A 2 57.76 40.03 37.67
CA GLY A 2 58.72 40.53 36.68
C GLY A 2 58.07 40.69 35.31
N GLN A 3 58.72 41.44 34.42
CA GLN A 3 58.25 41.66 33.04
C GLN A 3 58.14 40.35 32.23
N GLY A 4 58.94 39.33 32.58
CA GLY A 4 58.88 37.99 31.98
C GLY A 4 57.60 37.22 32.32
N ASP A 5 57.09 37.34 33.54
CA ASP A 5 55.85 36.67 33.97
C ASP A 5 54.66 37.20 33.16
N TYR A 6 54.61 38.51 32.94
CA TYR A 6 53.54 39.14 32.14
C TYR A 6 53.54 38.71 30.67
N LEU A 7 54.72 38.55 30.07
CA LEU A 7 54.86 38.07 28.69
C LEU A 7 54.44 36.60 28.56
N ALA A 8 54.81 35.77 29.54
CA ALA A 8 54.39 34.37 29.60
C ALA A 8 52.86 34.24 29.73
N ASP A 9 52.24 35.00 30.65
CA ASP A 9 50.79 35.00 30.85
C ASP A 9 50.02 35.46 29.61
N ALA A 10 50.55 36.46 28.89
CA ALA A 10 49.93 36.95 27.66
C ALA A 10 49.97 35.88 26.55
N TRP A 11 51.12 35.22 26.39
CA TRP A 11 51.28 34.14 25.41
C TRP A 11 50.42 32.92 25.75
N GLU A 12 50.37 32.51 27.03
CA GLU A 12 49.52 31.40 27.47
C GLU A 12 48.04 31.64 27.15
N LYS A 13 47.56 32.88 27.38
CA LYS A 13 46.17 33.26 27.06
C LYS A 13 45.90 33.19 25.56
N GLU A 14 46.82 33.68 24.73
CA GLU A 14 46.67 33.64 23.28
C GLU A 14 46.67 32.20 22.74
N GLU A 15 47.64 31.38 23.18
CA GLU A 15 47.75 29.99 22.75
C GLU A 15 46.54 29.16 23.22
N THR A 16 46.07 29.39 24.45
CA THR A 16 44.86 28.74 24.98
C THR A 16 43.62 29.13 24.17
N ALA A 17 43.48 30.42 23.80
CA ALA A 17 42.37 30.88 22.96
C ALA A 17 42.41 30.21 21.58
N TYR A 18 43.59 30.11 20.96
CA TYR A 18 43.78 29.45 19.68
C TYR A 18 43.42 27.95 19.74
N ILE A 19 43.85 27.24 20.78
CA ILE A 19 43.51 25.82 21.00
C ILE A 19 41.99 25.66 21.14
N ILE A 20 41.34 26.51 21.94
CA ILE A 20 39.87 26.47 22.14
C ILE A 20 39.15 26.71 20.82
N GLU A 21 39.56 27.72 20.04
CA GLU A 21 38.93 28.02 18.75
C GLU A 21 39.04 26.83 17.78
N ARG A 22 40.24 26.23 17.68
CA ARG A 22 40.47 25.06 16.83
C ARG A 22 39.64 23.87 17.28
N TYR A 23 39.54 23.63 18.60
CA TYR A 23 38.72 22.57 19.17
C TYR A 23 37.23 22.76 18.84
N VAL A 24 36.70 23.97 19.01
CA VAL A 24 35.30 24.30 18.70
C VAL A 24 35.01 24.07 17.21
N LYS A 25 35.88 24.51 16.31
CA LYS A 25 35.73 24.28 14.86
C LYS A 25 35.75 22.78 14.51
N LEU A 26 36.64 22.01 15.12
CA LEU A 26 36.72 20.57 14.91
C LEU A 26 35.44 19.87 15.38
N LYS A 27 34.95 20.21 16.58
CA LYS A 27 33.71 19.65 17.12
C LYS A 27 32.51 19.95 16.23
N ALA A 28 32.35 21.19 15.78
CA ALA A 28 31.30 21.56 14.86
C ALA A 28 31.37 20.77 13.53
N THR A 29 32.58 20.49 13.04
CA THR A 29 32.78 19.66 11.84
C THR A 29 32.34 18.21 12.07
N ILE A 30 32.69 17.63 13.23
CA ILE A 30 32.28 16.28 13.63
C ILE A 30 30.76 16.19 13.74
N ASP A 31 30.14 17.13 14.45
CA ASP A 31 28.68 17.16 14.68
C ASP A 31 27.91 17.30 13.35
N ASN A 32 28.40 18.15 12.44
CA ASN A 32 27.83 18.29 11.10
C ASN A 32 27.95 17.01 10.27
N TRP A 33 29.10 16.34 10.32
CA TRP A 33 29.29 15.07 9.61
C TRP A 33 28.37 13.98 10.17
N GLU A 34 28.29 13.84 11.49
CA GLU A 34 27.40 12.88 12.15
C GLU A 34 25.94 13.14 11.77
N THR A 35 25.50 14.40 11.85
CA THR A 35 24.14 14.81 11.48
C THR A 35 23.82 14.46 10.03
N LYS A 36 24.75 14.73 9.10
CA LYS A 36 24.59 14.38 7.69
C LYS A 36 24.48 12.87 7.47
N LYS A 37 25.29 12.07 8.18
CA LYS A 37 25.24 10.60 8.09
C LYS A 37 23.92 10.06 8.63
N LYS A 38 23.48 10.50 9.82
CA LYS A 38 22.18 10.12 10.40
C LYS A 38 21.02 10.49 9.48
N LYS A 39 21.03 11.72 8.92
CA LYS A 39 20.01 12.17 7.97
C LYS A 39 19.96 11.32 6.70
N ARG A 40 21.12 10.90 6.18
CA ARG A 40 21.19 10.02 5.01
C ARG A 40 20.53 8.67 5.29
N GLU A 41 20.84 8.03 6.42
CA GLU A 41 20.24 6.73 6.77
C GLU A 41 18.74 6.86 7.04
N LYS A 42 18.30 7.93 7.71
CA LYS A 42 16.87 8.25 7.88
C LYS A 42 16.15 8.35 6.52
N HIS A 43 16.72 9.07 5.56
CA HIS A 43 16.13 9.20 4.23
C HIS A 43 16.08 7.89 3.45
N LYS A 44 17.03 6.96 3.65
CA LYS A 44 16.95 5.63 3.04
C LYS A 44 15.77 4.86 3.61
N LEU A 45 15.64 4.83 4.94
CA LEU A 45 14.53 4.16 5.62
C LEU A 45 13.17 4.73 5.17
N GLU A 46 13.04 6.06 5.10
CA GLU A 46 11.81 6.71 4.61
C GLU A 46 11.45 6.31 3.18
N ARG A 47 12.45 6.20 2.29
CA ARG A 47 12.22 5.76 0.90
C ARG A 47 11.80 4.30 0.83
N GLU A 48 12.48 3.42 1.56
CA GLU A 48 12.14 2.00 1.62
C GLU A 48 10.71 1.80 2.14
N GLN A 49 10.34 2.51 3.20
CA GLN A 49 8.98 2.47 3.74
C GLN A 49 7.94 2.97 2.71
N ALA A 50 8.22 4.09 2.04
CA ALA A 50 7.31 4.62 1.01
C ALA A 50 7.13 3.66 -0.18
N GLU A 51 8.19 2.95 -0.59
CA GLU A 51 8.10 1.93 -1.62
C GLU A 51 7.27 0.72 -1.18
N LEU A 52 7.45 0.26 0.06
CA LEU A 52 6.67 -0.83 0.64
C LEU A 52 5.19 -0.45 0.74
N ASP A 53 4.88 0.75 1.21
CA ASP A 53 3.51 1.24 1.31
C ASP A 53 2.85 1.34 -0.07
N LYS A 54 3.58 1.82 -1.08
CA LYS A 54 3.11 1.85 -2.47
C LYS A 54 2.84 0.44 -3.01
N ARG A 55 3.72 -0.53 -2.74
CA ARG A 55 3.52 -1.94 -3.15
C ARG A 55 2.30 -2.54 -2.44
N ARG A 56 2.14 -2.27 -1.15
CA ARG A 56 1.00 -2.73 -0.34
C ARG A 56 -0.31 -2.17 -0.88
N ALA A 57 -0.39 -0.87 -1.14
CA ALA A 57 -1.58 -0.22 -1.70
C ALA A 57 -1.98 -0.82 -3.05
N LYS A 58 -1.02 -1.03 -3.96
CA LYS A 58 -1.27 -1.69 -5.26
C LYS A 58 -1.78 -3.11 -5.10
N SER A 59 -1.24 -3.87 -4.15
CA SER A 59 -1.67 -5.26 -3.89
C SER A 59 -3.12 -5.30 -3.38
N ILE A 60 -3.47 -4.43 -2.43
CA ILE A 60 -4.84 -4.30 -1.89
C ILE A 60 -5.82 -3.89 -2.99
N GLN A 61 -5.45 -2.93 -3.83
CA GLN A 61 -6.28 -2.51 -4.96
C GLN A 61 -6.51 -3.68 -5.93
N SER A 62 -5.44 -4.36 -6.36
CA SER A 62 -5.55 -5.50 -7.27
C SER A 62 -6.38 -6.65 -6.70
N TYR A 63 -6.27 -6.91 -5.40
CA TYR A 63 -7.13 -7.87 -4.71
C TYR A 63 -8.60 -7.45 -4.77
N SER A 64 -8.90 -6.21 -4.42
CA SER A 64 -10.27 -5.66 -4.42
C SER A 64 -10.89 -5.70 -5.82
N ASP A 65 -10.13 -5.34 -6.85
CA ASP A 65 -10.57 -5.40 -8.25
C ASP A 65 -10.90 -6.84 -8.67
N LYS A 66 -10.06 -7.82 -8.28
CA LYS A 66 -10.30 -9.24 -8.57
C LYS A 66 -11.55 -9.76 -7.87
N ILE A 67 -11.75 -9.42 -6.59
CA ILE A 67 -12.97 -9.78 -5.85
C ILE A 67 -14.20 -9.18 -6.53
N THR A 68 -14.15 -7.89 -6.87
CA THR A 68 -15.26 -7.21 -7.55
C THR A 68 -15.60 -7.89 -8.88
N ARG A 69 -14.58 -8.26 -9.66
CA ARG A 69 -14.78 -9.00 -10.93
C ARG A 69 -15.44 -10.37 -10.70
N ILE A 70 -15.00 -11.11 -9.69
CA ILE A 70 -15.59 -12.40 -9.32
C ILE A 70 -17.07 -12.21 -8.94
N GLU A 71 -17.38 -11.21 -8.13
CA GLU A 71 -18.74 -10.91 -7.68
C GLU A 71 -19.66 -10.53 -8.84
N VAL A 72 -19.20 -9.71 -9.78
CA VAL A 72 -19.95 -9.32 -10.99
C VAL A 72 -20.26 -10.56 -11.84
N ILE A 73 -19.26 -11.40 -12.11
CA ILE A 73 -19.44 -12.62 -12.89
C ILE A 73 -20.43 -13.56 -12.20
N ALA A 74 -20.25 -13.80 -10.89
CA ALA A 74 -21.12 -14.68 -10.14
C ALA A 74 -22.56 -14.15 -10.06
N ARG A 75 -22.74 -12.82 -10.00
CA ARG A 75 -24.06 -12.18 -10.04
C ARG A 75 -24.74 -12.40 -11.39
N GLY A 76 -24.05 -12.11 -12.49
CA GLY A 76 -24.60 -12.34 -13.83
C GLY A 76 -24.96 -13.82 -14.07
N ALA A 77 -24.13 -14.75 -13.60
CA ALA A 77 -24.43 -16.18 -13.69
C ALA A 77 -25.69 -16.59 -12.89
N ARG A 78 -25.90 -16.01 -11.70
CA ARG A 78 -27.13 -16.24 -10.91
C ARG A 78 -28.35 -15.63 -11.59
N GLU A 79 -28.24 -14.44 -12.14
CA GLU A 79 -29.32 -13.77 -12.88
C GLU A 79 -29.74 -14.60 -14.10
N GLN A 80 -28.79 -15.08 -14.90
CA GLN A 80 -29.07 -15.95 -16.04
C GLN A 80 -29.76 -17.25 -15.60
N ALA A 81 -29.27 -17.89 -14.52
CA ALA A 81 -29.88 -19.12 -14.01
C ALA A 81 -31.33 -18.90 -13.50
N ASP A 82 -31.61 -17.74 -12.92
CA ASP A 82 -32.97 -17.37 -12.49
C ASP A 82 -33.90 -17.12 -13.69
N GLU A 83 -33.40 -16.51 -14.77
CA GLU A 83 -34.14 -16.32 -16.01
C GLU A 83 -34.45 -17.66 -16.69
N ASP A 84 -33.45 -18.54 -16.80
CA ASP A 84 -33.61 -19.88 -17.37
C ASP A 84 -34.64 -20.70 -16.57
N ARG A 85 -34.58 -20.65 -15.23
CA ARG A 85 -35.59 -21.29 -14.36
C ARG A 85 -37.00 -20.77 -14.66
N LYS A 86 -37.19 -19.45 -14.69
CA LYS A 86 -38.50 -18.82 -14.96
C LYS A 86 -39.04 -19.23 -16.34
N HIS A 87 -38.18 -19.29 -17.34
CA HIS A 87 -38.52 -19.70 -18.69
C HIS A 87 -38.98 -21.17 -18.75
N GLU A 88 -38.22 -22.09 -18.14
CA GLU A 88 -38.60 -23.50 -18.08
C GLU A 88 -39.90 -23.72 -17.28
N GLU A 89 -40.08 -23.01 -16.15
CA GLU A 89 -41.35 -23.00 -15.41
C GLU A 89 -42.53 -22.52 -16.28
N SER A 90 -42.32 -21.50 -17.10
CA SER A 90 -43.36 -20.99 -18.02
C SER A 90 -43.75 -22.04 -19.06
N LYS A 91 -42.77 -22.71 -19.69
CA LYS A 91 -43.03 -23.82 -20.63
C LYS A 91 -43.83 -24.95 -19.99
N VAL A 92 -43.49 -25.31 -18.75
CA VAL A 92 -44.23 -26.34 -17.99
C VAL A 92 -45.67 -25.90 -17.74
N LYS A 93 -45.88 -24.65 -17.30
CA LYS A 93 -47.23 -24.08 -17.07
C LYS A 93 -48.05 -24.06 -18.37
N GLU A 94 -47.46 -23.69 -19.50
CA GLU A 94 -48.12 -23.71 -20.81
C GLU A 94 -48.55 -25.13 -21.22
N LYS A 95 -47.66 -26.12 -21.09
CA LYS A 95 -47.99 -27.52 -21.35
C LYS A 95 -49.12 -28.02 -20.46
N ALA A 96 -49.08 -27.69 -19.17
CA ALA A 96 -50.14 -28.04 -18.22
C ALA A 96 -51.48 -27.41 -18.61
N ASN A 97 -51.50 -26.15 -19.05
CA ASN A 97 -52.71 -25.48 -19.52
C ASN A 97 -53.28 -26.14 -20.78
N LYS A 98 -52.45 -26.54 -21.74
CA LYS A 98 -52.90 -27.29 -22.93
C LYS A 98 -53.56 -28.62 -22.57
N ILE A 99 -53.01 -29.34 -21.59
CA ILE A 99 -53.61 -30.60 -21.09
C ILE A 99 -54.97 -30.33 -20.48
N ARG A 100 -55.10 -29.32 -19.60
CA ARG A 100 -56.38 -28.95 -18.98
C ARG A 100 -57.47 -28.63 -20.01
N LEU A 101 -57.11 -27.96 -21.10
CA LEU A 101 -58.04 -27.57 -22.17
C LEU A 101 -58.45 -28.73 -23.09
N THR A 102 -57.53 -29.65 -23.39
CA THR A 102 -57.73 -30.67 -24.44
C THR A 102 -57.96 -32.08 -23.90
N GLY A 103 -57.63 -32.33 -22.63
CA GLY A 103 -57.61 -33.66 -22.02
C GLY A 103 -56.49 -34.57 -22.53
N LYS A 104 -55.60 -34.10 -23.42
CA LYS A 104 -54.55 -34.90 -24.06
C LYS A 104 -53.18 -34.53 -23.53
N THR A 105 -52.41 -35.52 -23.09
CA THR A 105 -51.00 -35.35 -22.71
C THR A 105 -50.12 -35.18 -23.95
N PRO A 106 -49.21 -34.18 -23.99
CA PRO A 106 -48.26 -34.04 -25.07
C PRO A 106 -47.36 -35.28 -25.15
N ALA A 107 -47.05 -35.74 -26.36
CA ALA A 107 -46.05 -36.79 -26.55
C ALA A 107 -44.70 -36.31 -25.99
N THR A 108 -44.16 -37.04 -25.02
CA THR A 108 -42.87 -36.75 -24.40
C THR A 108 -41.74 -37.01 -25.40
N CYS A 109 -41.01 -35.97 -25.79
CA CYS A 109 -39.71 -36.11 -26.44
C CYS A 109 -38.62 -35.73 -25.43
N PHE A 110 -37.80 -36.71 -25.02
CA PHE A 110 -36.70 -36.59 -24.05
C PHE A 110 -35.37 -36.26 -24.75
N CYS A 111 -35.29 -35.19 -25.53
CA CYS A 111 -34.01 -34.77 -26.09
C CYS A 111 -33.34 -33.79 -25.13
N PHE A 112 -32.22 -34.24 -24.55
CA PHE A 112 -31.30 -33.50 -23.68
C PHE A 112 -30.49 -32.45 -24.46
#